data_AF-A0A9E5KDT1-F1
#
_entry.id   AF-A0A9E5KDT1-F1
#
_cell.length_a   1.000
_cell.length_b   1.000
_cell.length_c   1.000
_cell.angle_alpha   90.00
_cell.angle_beta   90.00
_cell.angle_gamma   90.00
#
_symmetry.space_group_name_H-M   'P 1'
#
loop_
_entity.id
_entity.type
_entity.pdbx_description
1 polymer ?
#
loop_
_entity_poly.entity_id
_entity_poly.type
_entity_poly.pdbx_seq_one_letter_code
_entity_poly.pdbx_strand_id
1 'polypeptide(L)'
;MFLIVLAASAWPVDGAPPVIRKDVPYLGTGRAEKGDLYLPSVDSTKPRPAVVIIHGGGWTSGDKGAKREINIGTTLANAGYVCLSINYRLQTKDGPPAWPGNLHDCKLAVRYLRVHAKELNIDIKNIGVIGG
;
A
#
# COMPACT_ATOMS: atom_id res chain seq x y z
N MET A 1 -29.56 17.50 -4.44
CA MET A 1 -29.16 16.61 -3.33
C MET A 1 -28.86 15.24 -3.92
N PHE A 2 -27.60 14.96 -4.27
CA PHE A 2 -27.20 13.65 -4.79
C PHE A 2 -26.76 12.79 -3.62
N LEU A 3 -27.60 11.83 -3.26
CA LEU A 3 -27.28 10.78 -2.31
C LEU A 3 -26.40 9.76 -3.03
N ILE A 4 -25.09 9.77 -2.77
CA ILE A 4 -24.24 8.62 -3.12
C ILE A 4 -24.57 7.53 -2.10
N VAL A 5 -25.28 6.51 -2.55
CA VAL A 5 -25.45 5.27 -1.79
C VAL A 5 -24.10 4.54 -1.82
N LEU A 6 -23.32 4.67 -0.74
CA LEU A 6 -22.25 3.72 -0.45
C LEU A 6 -22.91 2.42 -0.02
N ALA A 7 -23.17 1.52 -0.97
CA ALA A 7 -23.38 0.13 -0.67
C ALA A 7 -22.03 -0.45 -0.21
N ALA A 8 -21.61 -0.16 1.02
CA ALA A 8 -20.53 -0.89 1.65
C ALA A 8 -21.11 -2.18 2.19
N SER A 9 -21.13 -3.23 1.36
CA SER A 9 -21.14 -4.58 1.93
C SER A 9 -19.92 -4.67 2.83
N ALA A 10 -20.11 -4.76 4.14
CA ALA A 10 -19.02 -4.96 5.08
C ALA A 10 -18.21 -6.17 4.63
N TRP A 11 -16.91 -5.97 4.38
CA TRP A 11 -16.01 -7.09 4.10
C TRP A 11 -16.06 -8.03 5.31
N PRO A 12 -16.02 -9.35 5.10
CA PRO A 12 -15.93 -10.27 6.23
C PRO A 12 -14.63 -9.97 6.99
N VAL A 13 -14.78 -9.72 8.29
CA VAL A 13 -13.73 -9.47 9.26
C VAL A 13 -13.94 -10.47 10.39
N ASP A 14 -12.94 -11.30 10.69
CA ASP A 14 -13.03 -12.38 11.68
C ASP A 14 -12.27 -12.06 12.98
N GLY A 15 -11.66 -10.87 13.06
CA GLY A 15 -10.85 -10.44 14.20
C GLY A 15 -9.47 -11.10 14.28
N ALA A 16 -9.12 -12.00 13.35
CA ALA A 16 -7.77 -12.51 13.24
C ALA A 16 -6.82 -11.40 12.76
N PRO A 17 -5.54 -11.41 13.17
CA PRO A 17 -4.58 -10.40 12.75
C PRO A 17 -4.33 -10.49 11.23
N PRO A 18 -4.01 -9.36 10.57
CA PRO A 18 -3.78 -9.34 9.14
C PRO A 18 -2.49 -10.08 8.79
N VAL A 19 -2.46 -10.67 7.58
CA VAL A 19 -1.26 -11.32 7.06
C VAL A 19 -0.33 -10.25 6.51
N ILE A 20 0.90 -10.18 7.04
CA ILE A 20 1.90 -9.20 6.62
C ILE A 20 3.00 -9.89 5.82
N ARG A 21 3.18 -9.50 4.56
CA ARG A 21 4.31 -9.94 3.71
C ARG A 21 5.32 -8.79 3.63
N LYS A 22 6.48 -8.98 4.24
CA LYS A 22 7.55 -7.98 4.30
C LYS A 22 8.42 -7.99 3.03
N ASP A 23 8.98 -6.82 2.72
CA ASP A 23 10.05 -6.64 1.73
C ASP A 23 9.73 -7.09 0.30
N VAL A 24 8.48 -6.89 -0.10
CA VAL A 24 7.96 -7.15 -1.45
C VAL A 24 8.67 -6.24 -2.48
N PRO A 25 9.30 -6.82 -3.53
CA PRO A 25 10.08 -6.08 -4.52
C PRO A 25 9.19 -5.42 -5.59
N TYR A 26 8.39 -4.44 -5.21
CA TYR A 26 7.40 -3.82 -6.09
C TYR A 26 7.99 -2.97 -7.24
N LEU A 27 9.28 -2.61 -7.16
CA LEU A 27 10.02 -1.87 -8.18
C LEU A 27 10.88 -2.76 -9.09
N GLY A 28 10.77 -4.09 -8.94
CA GLY A 28 11.58 -5.06 -9.68
C GLY A 28 12.88 -5.44 -8.97
N THR A 29 13.67 -6.28 -9.64
CA THR A 29 14.94 -6.80 -9.14
C THR A 29 16.01 -5.70 -9.11
N GLY A 30 16.89 -5.72 -8.11
CA GLY A 30 17.99 -4.74 -7.97
C GLY A 30 17.65 -3.41 -7.29
N ARG A 31 16.37 -3.07 -7.10
CA ARG A 31 15.97 -1.91 -6.27
C ARG A 31 15.99 -2.28 -4.79
N ALA A 32 16.60 -1.41 -3.98
CA ALA A 32 16.70 -1.59 -2.53
C ALA A 32 15.37 -1.23 -1.83
N GLU A 33 14.60 -0.32 -2.43
CA GLU A 33 13.32 0.12 -1.91
C GLU A 33 12.27 -0.97 -2.12
N LYS A 34 11.67 -1.42 -1.02
CA LYS A 34 10.67 -2.49 -0.96
C LYS A 34 9.35 -1.98 -0.40
N GLY A 35 8.33 -2.81 -0.44
CA GLY A 35 7.07 -2.56 0.24
C GLY A 35 6.66 -3.69 1.17
N ASP A 36 5.79 -3.39 2.14
CA ASP A 36 5.16 -4.35 3.00
C ASP A 36 3.68 -4.45 2.63
N LEU A 37 3.24 -5.66 2.28
CA LEU A 37 1.82 -5.94 2.03
C LEU A 37 1.14 -6.29 3.35
N TYR A 38 0.02 -5.61 3.63
CA TYR A 38 -0.90 -5.95 4.71
C TYR A 38 -2.18 -6.47 4.05
N LEU A 39 -2.53 -7.71 4.34
CA LEU A 39 -3.65 -8.41 3.73
C LEU A 39 -4.69 -8.75 4.79
N PRO A 40 -5.99 -8.60 4.50
CA PRO A 40 -7.03 -9.10 5.39
C PRO A 40 -6.85 -10.59 5.66
N SER A 41 -7.13 -11.03 6.89
CA SER A 41 -7.02 -12.42 7.34
C SER A 41 -8.02 -13.36 6.65
N VAL A 42 -9.21 -12.85 6.35
CA VAL A 42 -10.30 -13.61 5.75
C VAL A 42 -10.19 -13.55 4.24
N ASP A 43 -10.50 -14.64 3.54
CA ASP A 43 -10.71 -14.60 2.10
C ASP A 43 -12.05 -13.91 1.75
N SER A 44 -12.14 -13.39 0.53
CA SER A 44 -13.37 -12.79 0.02
C SER A 44 -13.63 -13.28 -1.40
N THR A 45 -14.89 -13.57 -1.71
CA THR A 45 -15.30 -13.88 -3.09
C THR A 45 -15.41 -12.62 -3.96
N LYS A 46 -15.39 -11.44 -3.35
CA LYS A 46 -15.43 -10.14 -4.03
C LYS A 46 -14.07 -9.42 -3.95
N PRO A 47 -13.62 -8.72 -5.01
CA PRO A 47 -12.38 -7.96 -4.99
C PRO A 47 -12.44 -6.75 -4.05
N ARG A 48 -11.37 -6.50 -3.31
CA ARG A 48 -11.29 -5.50 -2.23
C ARG A 48 -10.63 -4.20 -2.67
N PRO A 49 -11.01 -3.05 -2.09
CA PRO A 49 -10.26 -1.82 -2.29
C PRO A 49 -8.82 -1.97 -1.77
N ALA A 50 -7.90 -1.23 -2.39
CA ALA A 50 -6.50 -1.22 -1.98
C ALA A 50 -5.99 0.20 -1.65
N VAL A 51 -4.94 0.27 -0.81
CA VAL A 51 -4.33 1.53 -0.38
C VAL A 51 -2.81 1.44 -0.46
N VAL A 52 -2.18 2.39 -1.14
CA VAL A 52 -0.72 2.61 -1.03
C VAL A 52 -0.46 3.55 0.14
N ILE A 53 0.45 3.16 1.04
CA ILE A 53 0.86 3.96 2.20
C ILE A 53 2.26 4.50 1.93
N ILE A 54 2.39 5.83 1.92
CA ILE A 54 3.62 6.55 1.62
C ILE A 54 4.09 7.25 2.90
N HIS A 55 5.20 6.81 3.47
CA HIS A 55 5.76 7.46 4.65
C HIS A 55 6.22 8.90 4.37
N GLY A 56 6.20 9.73 5.40
CA GLY A 56 6.71 11.11 5.36
C GLY A 56 8.22 11.18 5.47
N GLY A 57 8.73 12.31 5.97
CA GLY A 57 10.16 12.53 6.16
C GLY A 57 10.82 13.41 5.10
N GLY A 58 10.04 14.25 4.40
CA GLY A 58 10.55 15.31 3.52
C GLY A 58 11.41 14.82 2.35
N TRP A 59 11.21 13.57 1.92
CA TRP A 59 12.02 12.87 0.91
C TRP A 59 13.49 12.62 1.29
N THR A 60 13.90 12.88 2.53
CA THR A 60 15.26 12.64 3.01
C THR A 60 15.34 11.50 4.03
N SER A 61 14.19 11.03 4.52
CA SER A 61 14.09 10.02 5.57
C SER A 61 12.73 9.31 5.55
N GLY A 62 12.54 8.38 6.49
CA GLY A 62 11.32 7.61 6.70
C GLY A 62 11.45 6.15 6.29
N ASP A 63 10.49 5.32 6.70
CA ASP A 63 10.48 3.89 6.40
C ASP A 63 9.04 3.33 6.45
N LYS A 64 8.74 2.36 5.57
CA LYS A 64 7.47 1.62 5.49
C LYS A 64 7.11 0.85 6.77
N GLY A 65 8.10 0.55 7.60
CA GLY A 65 7.99 -0.17 8.86
C GLY A 65 7.94 0.74 10.07
N ALA A 66 7.87 2.06 9.91
CA ALA A 66 7.68 2.96 11.05
C ALA A 66 6.32 2.72 11.73
N LYS A 67 6.24 3.08 13.02
CA LYS A 67 5.08 2.76 13.89
C LYS A 67 3.75 3.25 13.30
N ARG A 68 3.75 4.42 12.68
CA ARG A 68 2.57 5.00 12.04
C ARG A 68 2.13 4.13 10.85
N GLU A 69 3.05 3.76 9.98
CA GLU A 69 2.79 2.99 8.76
C GLU A 69 2.30 1.58 9.09
N ILE A 70 2.89 0.94 10.11
CA ILE A 70 2.40 -0.34 10.65
C ILE A 70 0.97 -0.18 11.18
N ASN A 71 0.70 0.88 11.95
CA ASN A 71 -0.62 1.12 12.51
C ASN A 71 -1.68 1.34 11.41
N ILE A 72 -1.38 2.17 10.40
CA ILE A 72 -2.27 2.40 9.25
C ILE A 72 -2.51 1.09 8.49
N GLY A 73 -1.45 0.37 8.12
CA GLY A 73 -1.55 -0.87 7.34
C GLY A 73 -2.34 -1.95 8.07
N THR A 74 -2.09 -2.14 9.37
CA THR A 74 -2.81 -3.12 10.20
C THR A 74 -4.29 -2.73 10.35
N THR A 75 -4.57 -1.45 10.61
CA THR A 75 -5.95 -0.96 10.80
C THR A 75 -6.78 -1.12 9.54
N LEU A 76 -6.23 -0.74 8.39
CA LEU A 76 -6.93 -0.85 7.11
C LEU A 76 -7.08 -2.31 6.67
N ALA A 77 -6.07 -3.16 6.87
CA ALA A 77 -6.20 -4.59 6.58
C ALA A 77 -7.27 -5.27 7.44
N ASN A 78 -7.37 -4.91 8.72
CA ASN A 78 -8.47 -5.35 9.60
C ASN A 78 -9.85 -4.85 9.15
N ALA A 79 -9.92 -3.75 8.40
CA ALA A 79 -11.15 -3.23 7.81
C ALA A 79 -11.44 -3.82 6.41
N GLY A 80 -10.63 -4.77 5.92
CA GLY A 80 -10.84 -5.46 4.65
C GLY A 80 -10.12 -4.84 3.45
N TYR A 81 -9.20 -3.90 3.65
CA TYR A 81 -8.39 -3.32 2.58
C TYR A 81 -7.12 -4.12 2.32
N VAL A 82 -6.67 -4.17 1.08
CA VAL A 82 -5.29 -4.60 0.77
C VAL A 82 -4.38 -3.38 0.83
N CYS A 83 -3.34 -3.40 1.66
CA CYS A 83 -2.43 -2.26 1.77
C CYS A 83 -1.00 -2.60 1.33
N LEU A 84 -0.35 -1.64 0.69
CA LEU A 84 1.07 -1.71 0.35
C LEU A 84 1.76 -0.47 0.91
N SER A 85 2.51 -0.63 2.00
CA SER A 85 3.36 0.42 2.55
C SER A 85 4.73 0.38 1.90
N ILE A 86 5.20 1.47 1.31
CA ILE A 86 6.39 1.46 0.46
C ILE A 86 7.52 2.33 1.01
N ASN A 87 8.74 1.83 0.87
CA ASN A 87 9.91 2.70 0.76
C ASN A 87 10.03 3.18 -0.68
N TYR A 88 10.46 4.41 -0.87
CA TYR A 88 10.69 5.02 -2.18
C TYR A 88 12.05 5.71 -2.19
N ARG A 89 12.55 6.10 -3.37
CA ARG A 89 13.83 6.80 -3.48
C ARG A 89 13.87 8.04 -2.59
N LEU A 90 14.86 8.10 -1.71
CA LEU A 90 15.15 9.28 -0.89
C LEU A 90 16.34 10.06 -1.44
N GLN A 91 16.37 11.34 -1.11
CA GLN A 91 17.49 12.23 -1.41
C GLN A 91 18.65 11.83 -0.51
N THR A 92 19.80 11.57 -1.12
CA THR A 92 21.06 11.30 -0.41
C THR A 92 22.13 12.27 -0.91
N LYS A 93 23.25 12.37 -0.19
CA LYS A 93 24.34 13.28 -0.52
C LYS A 93 25.04 12.89 -1.83
N ASP A 94 25.25 11.59 -2.04
CA ASP A 94 26.06 11.04 -3.12
C ASP A 94 25.23 10.32 -4.20
N GLY A 95 23.90 10.33 -4.07
CA GLY A 95 22.97 9.68 -5.00
C GLY A 95 22.32 10.62 -6.00
N PRO A 96 21.62 10.07 -7.01
CA PRO A 96 20.85 10.87 -7.95
C PRO A 96 19.72 11.65 -7.22
N PRO A 97 19.24 12.76 -7.80
CA PRO A 97 18.12 13.50 -7.24
C PRO A 97 16.91 12.61 -6.96
N ALA A 98 16.27 12.83 -5.81
CA ALA A 98 15.05 12.11 -5.44
C ALA A 98 13.91 12.44 -6.41
N TRP A 99 13.73 13.72 -6.76
CA TRP A 99 12.72 14.15 -7.71
C TRP A 99 13.20 13.99 -9.17
N PRO A 100 12.37 13.47 -10.10
CA PRO A 100 11.01 12.93 -9.91
C PRO A 100 10.97 11.42 -9.61
N GLY A 101 12.12 10.79 -9.32
CA GLY A 101 12.25 9.34 -9.10
C GLY A 101 11.38 8.81 -7.95
N ASN A 102 11.29 9.53 -6.84
CA ASN A 102 10.41 9.22 -5.71
C ASN A 102 8.93 9.13 -6.14
N LEU A 103 8.45 10.08 -6.94
CA LEU A 103 7.09 10.06 -7.49
C LEU A 103 6.89 8.88 -8.46
N HIS A 104 7.90 8.57 -9.29
CA HIS A 104 7.84 7.42 -10.19
C HIS A 104 7.74 6.11 -9.41
N ASP A 105 8.48 5.97 -8.32
CA ASP A 105 8.41 4.81 -7.45
C ASP A 105 6.99 4.69 -6.82
N CYS A 106 6.40 5.78 -6.33
CA CYS A 106 5.02 5.76 -5.84
C CYS A 106 4.00 5.35 -6.93
N LYS A 107 4.17 5.82 -8.17
CA LYS A 107 3.33 5.41 -9.31
C LYS A 107 3.51 3.92 -9.64
N LEU A 108 4.72 3.39 -9.50
CA LEU A 108 5.01 1.97 -9.69
C LEU A 108 4.35 1.11 -8.61
N ALA A 109 4.21 1.59 -7.38
CA ALA A 109 3.44 0.89 -6.34
C ALA A 109 1.97 0.71 -6.72
N VAL A 110 1.34 1.75 -7.28
CA VAL A 110 -0.04 1.64 -7.79
C VAL A 110 -0.12 0.64 -8.95
N ARG A 111 0.87 0.67 -9.86
CA ARG A 111 0.95 -0.31 -10.97
C ARG A 111 1.14 -1.74 -10.46
N TYR A 112 1.97 -1.93 -9.44
CA TYR A 112 2.17 -3.23 -8.81
C TYR A 112 0.83 -3.80 -8.31
N LEU A 113 0.04 -3.03 -7.56
CA LEU A 113 -1.27 -3.47 -7.10
C LEU A 113 -2.22 -3.82 -8.25
N ARG A 114 -2.18 -3.06 -9.36
CA ARG A 114 -2.99 -3.37 -10.56
C ARG A 114 -2.55 -4.65 -11.25
N VAL A 115 -1.24 -4.87 -11.41
CA VAL A 115 -0.69 -6.08 -12.05
C VAL A 115 -0.98 -7.33 -11.21
N HIS A 116 -0.88 -7.22 -9.89
CA HIS A 116 -1.14 -8.31 -8.96
C HIS A 116 -2.60 -8.40 -8.48
N ALA A 117 -3.53 -7.66 -9.11
CA ALA A 117 -4.90 -7.55 -8.62
C ALA A 117 -5.65 -8.89 -8.56
N LYS A 118 -5.38 -9.80 -9.50
CA LYS A 118 -5.98 -11.15 -9.48
C LYS A 118 -5.46 -11.99 -8.32
N GLU A 119 -4.15 -11.94 -8.06
CA GLU A 119 -3.50 -12.68 -6.97
C GLU A 119 -3.92 -12.17 -5.59
N LEU A 120 -4.02 -10.85 -5.46
CA LEU A 120 -4.33 -10.17 -4.19
C LEU A 120 -5.84 -9.90 -4.02
N ASN A 121 -6.67 -10.32 -4.98
CA ASN A 121 -8.10 -10.09 -5.02
C ASN A 121 -8.48 -8.61 -4.81
N ILE A 122 -7.92 -7.72 -5.64
CA ILE A 122 -8.07 -6.26 -5.57
C ILE A 122 -9.09 -5.76 -6.61
N ASP A 123 -9.95 -4.84 -6.20
CA ASP A 123 -10.74 -4.01 -7.09
C ASP A 123 -9.87 -2.87 -7.65
N ILE A 124 -9.46 -3.01 -8.90
CA ILE A 124 -8.60 -2.04 -9.59
C ILE A 124 -9.24 -0.66 -9.79
N LYS A 125 -10.57 -0.54 -9.64
CA LYS A 125 -11.28 0.75 -9.72
C LYS A 125 -11.15 1.54 -8.42
N ASN A 126 -10.80 0.89 -7.32
CA ASN A 126 -10.75 1.46 -5.98
C ASN A 126 -9.35 1.28 -5.36
N ILE A 127 -8.38 2.03 -5.88
CA ILE A 127 -7.02 2.12 -5.31
C ILE A 127 -6.79 3.55 -4.80
N GLY A 128 -6.76 3.69 -3.48
CA GLY A 128 -6.44 4.93 -2.78
C GLY A 128 -4.97 5.07 -2.44
N VAL A 129 -4.59 6.26 -2.00
CA VAL A 129 -3.25 6.57 -1.49
C VAL A 129 -3.40 7.38 -0.21
N ILE A 130 -2.57 7.08 0.80
CA ILE A 130 -2.43 7.87 2.01
C ILE A 130 -0.95 8.13 2.26
N GLY A 131 -0.63 9.30 2.77
CA GLY A 131 0.73 9.63 3.17
C GLY A 131 0.77 10.80 4.13
N GLY A 132 1.96 11.14 4.60
CA GLY A 132 2.20 12.23 5.54
C GLY A 132 3.56 12.10 6.17
#